data_AF-A0A0C1LL12-F1
#
_entry.id   AF-A0A0C1LL12-F1
#
_cell.length_a   1.000
_cell.length_b   1.000
_cell.length_c   1.000
_cell.angle_alpha   90.00
_cell.angle_beta   90.00
_cell.angle_gamma   90.00
#
_symmetry.space_group_name_H-M   'P 1'
#
loop_
_entity.id
_entity.type
_entity.pdbx_description
1 polymer ?
#
loop_
_entity_poly.entity_id
_entity_poly.type
_entity_poly.pdbx_seq_one_letter_code
_entity_poly.pdbx_strand_id
1 'polypeptide(L)'
;MTAGNFSLFSFAKKMKKSLGILSCMLLLIAMSCSEKAATDSESVYKNKVALVRKAYDSNSWENYKSYFADTVSFRFSDGTVWNISSDTLLSRLKYYRGLLASNDNVAHNEIVTADSATGDNWVRSWGIEKWSDTNGKADSILLQENWRFNSDGRIVELQVYTSKAMQ
;
A
#
# COMPACT_ATOMS: atom_id res chain seq x y z
N MET A 1 -13.50 62.69 37.19
CA MET A 1 -13.29 61.24 37.01
C MET A 1 -14.57 60.66 36.44
N THR A 2 -14.59 60.36 35.14
CA THR A 2 -15.75 59.79 34.42
C THR A 2 -15.46 58.34 34.09
N ALA A 3 -16.21 57.41 34.68
CA ALA A 3 -16.13 55.98 34.40
C ALA A 3 -16.97 55.66 33.15
N GLY A 4 -16.34 55.06 32.14
CA GLY A 4 -16.97 54.67 30.88
C GLY A 4 -17.77 53.36 31.00
N ASN A 5 -19.03 53.41 30.61
CA ASN A 5 -19.90 52.23 30.46
C ASN A 5 -19.47 51.40 29.24
N PHE A 6 -18.72 50.32 29.47
CA PHE A 6 -18.44 49.30 28.45
C PHE A 6 -19.61 48.32 28.38
N SER A 7 -20.38 48.35 27.29
CA SER A 7 -21.60 47.53 27.17
C SER A 7 -21.29 46.05 26.86
N LEU A 8 -21.81 45.16 27.71
CA LEU A 8 -21.67 43.69 27.60
C LEU A 8 -22.15 43.12 26.25
N PHE A 9 -23.08 43.81 25.57
CA PHE A 9 -23.67 43.37 24.30
C PHE A 9 -22.70 43.40 23.12
N SER A 10 -21.75 44.35 23.11
CA SER A 10 -20.69 44.44 22.09
C SER A 10 -19.74 43.23 22.15
N PHE A 11 -19.44 42.77 23.37
CA PHE A 11 -18.52 41.67 23.64
C PHE A 11 -19.10 40.32 23.21
N ALA A 12 -20.38 40.07 23.48
CA ALA A 12 -21.06 38.82 23.12
C ALA A 12 -21.19 38.61 21.59
N LYS A 13 -21.41 39.69 20.82
CA LYS A 13 -21.51 39.63 19.35
C LYS A 13 -20.15 39.40 18.68
N LYS A 14 -19.08 39.95 19.28
CA LYS A 14 -17.68 39.74 18.85
C LYS A 14 -17.21 38.32 19.15
N MET A 15 -17.61 37.74 20.30
CA MET A 15 -17.32 36.35 20.66
C MET A 15 -18.04 35.32 19.77
N LYS A 16 -19.30 35.54 19.36
CA LYS A 16 -19.99 34.62 18.43
C LYS A 16 -19.36 34.57 17.03
N LYS A 17 -18.88 35.72 16.52
CA LYS A 17 -18.14 35.79 15.24
C LYS A 17 -16.76 35.13 15.33
N SER A 18 -16.05 35.28 16.45
CA SER A 18 -14.75 34.62 16.65
C SER A 18 -14.89 33.11 16.88
N LEU A 19 -15.96 32.64 17.55
CA LEU A 19 -16.23 31.21 17.74
C LEU A 19 -16.51 30.49 16.42
N GLY A 20 -17.27 31.11 15.51
CA GLY A 20 -17.56 30.54 14.20
C GLY A 20 -16.30 30.40 13.31
N ILE A 21 -15.42 31.41 13.36
CA ILE A 21 -14.14 31.39 12.63
C ILE A 21 -13.17 30.36 13.22
N LEU A 22 -13.15 30.21 14.55
CA LEU A 22 -12.32 29.21 15.24
C LEU A 22 -12.77 27.78 14.90
N SER A 23 -14.10 27.54 14.82
CA SER A 23 -14.66 26.23 14.45
C SER A 23 -14.33 25.84 13.00
N CYS A 24 -14.40 26.76 12.04
CA CYS A 24 -14.02 26.47 10.67
C CYS A 24 -12.51 26.22 10.51
N MET A 25 -11.67 26.93 11.27
CA MET A 25 -10.22 26.67 11.27
C MET A 25 -9.88 25.29 11.85
N LEU A 26 -10.56 24.86 12.93
CA LEU A 26 -10.38 23.51 13.49
C LEU A 26 -10.79 22.41 12.50
N LEU A 27 -11.86 22.61 11.73
CA LEU A 27 -12.26 21.66 10.68
C LEU A 27 -11.23 21.58 9.55
N LEU A 28 -10.71 22.72 9.08
CA LEU A 28 -9.67 22.77 8.04
C LEU A 28 -8.35 22.11 8.50
N ILE A 29 -7.96 22.31 9.76
CA ILE A 29 -6.79 21.66 10.35
C ILE A 29 -7.01 20.13 10.46
N ALA A 30 -8.20 19.68 10.87
CA ALA A 30 -8.51 18.25 10.94
C ALA A 30 -8.52 17.60 9.55
N MET A 31 -9.08 18.26 8.53
CA MET A 31 -9.12 17.77 7.16
C MET A 31 -7.71 17.65 6.55
N SER A 32 -6.89 18.69 6.68
CA SER A 32 -5.49 18.66 6.20
C SER A 32 -4.61 17.63 6.93
N CYS A 33 -4.86 17.39 8.23
CA CYS A 33 -4.16 16.36 8.98
C CYS A 33 -4.56 14.95 8.51
N SER A 34 -5.85 14.74 8.23
CA SER A 34 -6.37 13.48 7.66
C SER A 34 -5.81 13.20 6.26
N GLU A 35 -5.71 14.23 5.41
CA GLU A 35 -5.21 14.10 4.03
C GLU A 35 -3.70 13.82 4.01
N LYS A 36 -2.95 14.46 4.90
CA LYS A 36 -1.52 14.18 5.08
C LYS A 36 -1.28 12.76 5.61
N ALA A 37 -2.04 12.32 6.61
CA ALA A 37 -1.95 10.96 7.14
C ALA A 37 -2.29 9.90 6.07
N ALA A 38 -3.29 10.17 5.22
CA ALA A 38 -3.63 9.30 4.09
C ALA A 38 -2.48 9.21 3.08
N THR A 39 -1.88 10.34 2.70
CA THR A 39 -0.74 10.41 1.75
C THR A 39 0.51 9.70 2.31
N ASP A 40 0.80 9.91 3.60
CA ASP A 40 1.93 9.28 4.28
C ASP A 40 1.73 7.75 4.33
N SER A 41 0.52 7.28 4.64
CA SER A 41 0.20 5.84 4.66
C SER A 41 0.24 5.18 3.28
N GLU A 42 -0.25 5.86 2.24
CA GLU A 42 -0.19 5.40 0.86
C GLU A 42 1.26 5.19 0.41
N SER A 43 2.15 6.14 0.74
CA SER A 43 3.57 6.02 0.42
C SER A 43 4.24 4.84 1.13
N VAL A 44 3.86 4.53 2.37
CA VAL A 44 4.46 3.44 3.15
C VAL A 44 4.17 2.07 2.53
N TYR A 45 2.91 1.79 2.17
CA TYR A 45 2.55 0.49 1.62
C TYR A 45 3.10 0.27 0.21
N LYS A 46 3.04 1.29 -0.65
CA LYS A 46 3.68 1.23 -1.99
C LYS A 46 5.17 0.96 -1.87
N ASN A 47 5.86 1.67 -0.97
CA ASN A 47 7.29 1.45 -0.74
C ASN A 47 7.60 0.04 -0.23
N LYS A 48 6.79 -0.53 0.68
CA LYS A 48 6.97 -1.92 1.13
C LYS A 48 6.87 -2.90 -0.02
N VAL A 49 5.86 -2.76 -0.89
CA VAL A 49 5.70 -3.63 -2.06
C VAL A 49 6.89 -3.48 -3.02
N ALA A 50 7.30 -2.25 -3.32
CA ALA A 50 8.44 -1.99 -4.20
C ALA A 50 9.74 -2.62 -3.66
N LEU A 51 9.98 -2.55 -2.35
CA LEU A 51 11.12 -3.19 -1.70
C LEU A 51 11.07 -4.71 -1.80
N VAL A 52 9.90 -5.32 -1.58
CA VAL A 52 9.70 -6.77 -1.72
C VAL A 52 9.97 -7.23 -3.16
N ARG A 53 9.46 -6.52 -4.18
CA ARG A 53 9.74 -6.85 -5.60
C ARG A 53 11.21 -6.73 -5.95
N LYS A 54 11.85 -5.63 -5.54
CA LYS A 54 13.29 -5.45 -5.75
C LYS A 54 14.11 -6.55 -5.06
N ALA A 55 13.66 -6.98 -3.89
CA ALA A 55 14.25 -8.11 -3.20
C ALA A 55 14.06 -9.43 -3.97
N TYR A 56 12.93 -9.57 -4.67
CA TYR A 56 12.72 -10.69 -5.58
C TYR A 56 13.68 -10.70 -6.76
N ASP A 57 13.80 -9.57 -7.45
CA ASP A 57 14.68 -9.46 -8.62
C ASP A 57 16.15 -9.70 -8.26
N SER A 58 16.56 -9.24 -7.06
CA SER A 58 17.93 -9.36 -6.53
C SER A 58 18.19 -10.59 -5.64
N ASN A 59 17.23 -11.50 -5.48
CA ASN A 59 17.37 -12.70 -4.65
C ASN A 59 17.76 -12.39 -3.18
N SER A 60 17.17 -11.35 -2.59
CA SER A 60 17.50 -10.79 -1.25
C SER A 60 16.29 -10.59 -0.32
N TRP A 61 15.18 -11.29 -0.56
CA TRP A 61 13.91 -11.19 0.19
C TRP A 61 13.99 -11.61 1.67
N GLU A 62 15.05 -12.31 2.09
CA GLU A 62 15.26 -12.69 3.50
C GLU A 62 15.24 -11.45 4.42
N ASN A 63 15.69 -10.30 3.91
CA ASN A 63 15.68 -9.01 4.64
C ASN A 63 14.26 -8.46 4.91
N TYR A 64 13.25 -8.96 4.20
CA TYR A 64 11.88 -8.46 4.23
C TYR A 64 10.87 -9.49 4.75
N LYS A 65 11.34 -10.58 5.37
CA LYS A 65 10.44 -11.56 6.02
C LYS A 65 9.46 -10.90 6.99
N SER A 66 9.91 -9.90 7.74
CA SER A 66 9.10 -9.16 8.71
C SER A 66 7.95 -8.35 8.09
N TYR A 67 7.94 -8.17 6.76
CA TYR A 67 6.83 -7.52 6.06
C TYR A 67 5.65 -8.47 5.89
N PHE A 68 5.85 -9.78 6.02
CA PHE A 68 4.80 -10.78 5.89
C PHE A 68 4.26 -11.18 7.28
N ALA A 69 2.97 -11.51 7.34
CA ALA A 69 2.41 -12.19 8.50
C ALA A 69 2.92 -13.63 8.59
N ASP A 70 2.72 -14.28 9.74
CA ASP A 70 3.21 -15.65 9.97
C ASP A 70 2.62 -16.63 8.97
N THR A 71 1.35 -16.42 8.60
CA THR A 71 0.65 -17.11 7.53
C THR A 71 0.19 -16.11 6.48
N VAL A 72 0.41 -16.45 5.21
CA VAL A 72 0.07 -15.61 4.05
C VAL A 72 -0.79 -16.42 3.09
N SER A 73 -1.81 -15.77 2.54
CA SER A 73 -2.62 -16.32 1.45
C SER A 73 -2.06 -15.88 0.10
N PHE A 74 -1.87 -16.82 -0.82
CA PHE A 74 -1.43 -16.55 -2.18
C PHE A 74 -2.48 -17.08 -3.16
N ARG A 75 -3.08 -16.20 -3.95
CA ARG A 75 -4.12 -16.55 -4.92
C ARG A 75 -3.60 -16.35 -6.34
N PHE A 76 -3.73 -17.38 -7.15
CA PHE A 76 -3.29 -17.40 -8.54
C PHE A 76 -4.47 -17.23 -9.51
N SER A 77 -4.16 -16.88 -10.76
CA SER A 77 -5.14 -16.67 -11.84
C SER A 77 -5.93 -17.93 -12.20
N ASP A 78 -5.39 -19.12 -11.95
CA ASP A 78 -6.04 -20.41 -12.18
C ASP A 78 -7.02 -20.81 -11.06
N GLY A 79 -7.20 -19.96 -10.05
CA GLY A 79 -8.04 -20.22 -8.88
C GLY A 79 -7.33 -20.99 -7.76
N THR A 80 -6.08 -21.41 -7.94
CA THR A 80 -5.26 -22.02 -6.88
C THR A 80 -5.08 -21.03 -5.74
N VAL A 81 -5.20 -21.53 -4.51
CA VAL A 81 -4.94 -20.75 -3.29
C VAL A 81 -3.96 -21.51 -2.41
N TRP A 82 -2.89 -20.83 -2.00
CA TRP A 82 -1.97 -21.30 -0.98
C TRP A 82 -2.23 -20.56 0.31
N ASN A 83 -2.38 -21.29 1.42
CA ASN A 83 -2.34 -20.73 2.76
C ASN A 83 -1.13 -21.36 3.45
N ILE A 84 -0.02 -20.63 3.48
CA ILE A 84 1.29 -21.17 3.86
C ILE A 84 2.00 -20.22 4.82
N SER A 85 2.97 -20.76 5.57
CA SER A 85 3.82 -19.92 6.40
C SER A 85 4.67 -18.98 5.55
N SER A 86 5.04 -17.82 6.09
CA SER A 86 5.97 -16.90 5.42
C SER A 86 7.31 -17.55 5.08
N ASP A 87 7.81 -18.47 5.91
CA ASP A 87 9.01 -19.26 5.63
C ASP A 87 8.86 -20.16 4.39
N THR A 88 7.71 -20.81 4.26
CA THR A 88 7.43 -21.66 3.09
C THR A 88 7.28 -20.80 1.84
N LEU A 89 6.61 -19.65 1.95
CA LEU A 89 6.47 -18.69 0.86
C LEU A 89 7.84 -18.22 0.36
N LEU A 90 8.71 -17.75 1.26
CA LEU A 90 10.05 -17.27 0.91
C LEU A 90 10.90 -18.37 0.26
N SER A 91 10.83 -19.60 0.78
CA SER A 91 11.54 -20.74 0.21
C SER A 91 11.08 -21.04 -1.23
N ARG A 92 9.77 -20.94 -1.50
CA ARG A 92 9.22 -21.13 -2.85
C ARG A 92 9.61 -20.00 -3.79
N LEU A 93 9.50 -18.74 -3.35
CA LEU A 93 9.92 -17.59 -4.16
C LEU A 93 11.41 -17.70 -4.54
N LYS A 94 12.26 -18.15 -3.62
CA LYS A 94 13.69 -18.41 -3.86
C LYS A 94 13.93 -19.51 -4.89
N TYR A 95 13.19 -20.61 -4.77
CA TYR A 95 13.22 -21.65 -5.79
C TYR A 95 12.84 -21.10 -7.17
N TYR A 96 11.70 -20.41 -7.31
CA TYR A 96 11.23 -19.90 -8.60
C TYR A 96 12.17 -18.88 -9.23
N ARG A 97 12.68 -17.91 -8.45
CA ARG A 97 13.64 -16.94 -8.97
C ARG A 97 14.93 -17.60 -9.42
N GLY A 98 15.36 -18.68 -8.77
CA GLY A 98 16.52 -19.47 -9.16
C GLY A 98 16.38 -20.17 -10.51
N LEU A 99 15.15 -20.31 -11.02
CA LEU A 99 14.89 -20.80 -12.38
C LEU A 99 15.04 -19.72 -13.46
N LEU A 100 15.17 -18.45 -13.05
CA LEU A 100 15.26 -17.30 -13.95
C LEU A 100 16.71 -16.81 -14.05
N ALA A 101 17.20 -16.63 -15.27
CA ALA A 101 18.45 -15.92 -15.54
C ALA A 101 18.28 -14.42 -15.33
N SER A 102 17.15 -13.85 -15.77
CA SER A 102 16.79 -12.46 -15.53
C SER A 102 15.30 -12.32 -15.21
N ASN A 103 14.98 -11.28 -14.45
CA ASN A 103 13.62 -10.87 -14.17
C ASN A 103 13.57 -9.34 -14.11
N ASP A 104 12.60 -8.75 -14.78
CA ASP A 104 12.35 -7.31 -14.79
C ASP A 104 10.85 -7.08 -14.61
N ASN A 105 10.50 -6.50 -13.45
CA ASN A 105 9.13 -6.20 -13.06
C ASN A 105 8.86 -4.70 -13.22
N VAL A 106 8.17 -4.34 -14.30
CA VAL A 106 7.83 -2.95 -14.60
C VAL A 106 6.39 -2.68 -14.20
N ALA A 107 6.19 -2.05 -13.04
CA ALA A 107 4.88 -1.52 -12.66
C ALA A 107 4.55 -0.28 -13.51
N HIS A 108 3.40 -0.30 -14.17
CA HIS A 108 2.88 0.84 -14.93
C HIS A 108 2.03 1.77 -14.07
N ASN A 109 1.24 1.19 -13.17
CA ASN A 109 0.34 1.93 -12.29
C ASN A 109 0.26 1.25 -10.93
N GLU A 110 0.18 2.05 -9.88
CA GLU A 110 -0.03 1.57 -8.50
C GLU A 110 -0.98 2.49 -7.74
N ILE A 111 -1.99 1.90 -7.10
CA ILE A 111 -2.93 2.61 -6.24
C ILE A 111 -2.97 1.95 -4.86
N VAL A 112 -3.18 2.76 -3.83
CA VAL A 112 -3.52 2.26 -2.49
C VAL A 112 -5.00 2.49 -2.25
N THR A 113 -5.68 1.45 -1.78
CA THR A 113 -7.09 1.51 -1.42
C THR A 113 -7.25 0.95 -0.02
N ALA A 114 -7.95 1.65 0.86
CA ALA A 114 -8.34 1.12 2.16
C ALA A 114 -9.71 0.44 2.06
N ASP A 115 -9.86 -0.71 2.71
CA ASP A 115 -11.16 -1.34 2.94
C ASP A 115 -11.78 -0.70 4.19
N SER A 116 -12.91 -0.01 4.02
CA SER A 116 -13.58 0.68 5.12
C SER A 116 -14.26 -0.27 6.12
N ALA A 117 -14.53 -1.52 5.74
CA ALA A 117 -15.17 -2.50 6.60
C ALA A 117 -14.18 -3.24 7.50
N THR A 118 -12.99 -3.55 6.99
CA THR A 118 -11.96 -4.29 7.73
C THR A 118 -10.85 -3.40 8.27
N GLY A 119 -10.68 -2.20 7.73
CA GLY A 119 -9.52 -1.34 8.00
C GLY A 119 -8.23 -1.82 7.32
N ASP A 120 -8.30 -2.88 6.50
CA ASP A 120 -7.16 -3.39 5.76
C ASP A 120 -6.77 -2.43 4.63
N ASN A 121 -5.47 -2.34 4.36
CA ASN A 121 -4.96 -1.58 3.24
C ASN A 121 -4.62 -2.52 2.08
N TRP A 122 -4.89 -2.08 0.86
CA TRP A 122 -4.54 -2.80 -0.35
C TRP A 122 -3.63 -1.96 -1.21
N VAL A 123 -2.54 -2.53 -1.70
CA VAL A 123 -1.79 -1.99 -2.84
C VAL A 123 -2.21 -2.79 -4.07
N ARG A 124 -2.70 -2.11 -5.10
CA ARG A 124 -3.06 -2.72 -6.38
C ARG A 124 -2.12 -2.18 -7.44
N SER A 125 -1.44 -3.06 -8.14
CA SER A 125 -0.53 -2.68 -9.22
C SER A 125 -0.84 -3.41 -10.51
N TRP A 126 -0.60 -2.72 -11.61
CA TRP A 126 -0.60 -3.29 -12.95
C TRP A 126 0.76 -3.07 -13.58
N GLY A 127 1.26 -4.06 -14.29
CA GLY A 127 2.58 -4.00 -14.88
C GLY A 127 2.82 -5.08 -15.91
N ILE A 128 4.07 -5.14 -16.35
CA ILE A 128 4.59 -6.19 -17.22
C ILE A 128 5.78 -6.82 -16.50
N GLU A 129 5.76 -8.14 -16.39
CA GLU A 129 6.93 -8.91 -16.00
C GLU A 129 7.58 -9.48 -17.25
N LYS A 130 8.88 -9.24 -17.39
CA LYS A 130 9.72 -9.80 -18.46
C LYS A 130 10.79 -10.65 -17.80
N TRP A 131 10.97 -11.86 -18.30
CA TRP A 131 11.97 -12.77 -17.72
C TRP A 131 12.65 -13.60 -18.80
N SER A 132 13.85 -14.09 -18.48
CA SER A 132 14.46 -15.20 -19.20
C SER A 132 14.79 -16.33 -18.24
N ASP A 133 14.56 -17.57 -18.66
CA ASP A 133 14.94 -18.75 -17.89
C ASP A 133 16.45 -19.04 -18.04
N THR A 134 16.97 -19.92 -17.20
CA THR A 134 18.38 -20.35 -17.27
C THR A 134 18.75 -21.10 -18.55
N ASN A 135 17.77 -21.48 -19.38
CA ASN A 135 17.98 -22.10 -20.68
C ASN A 135 17.96 -21.09 -21.84
N GLY A 136 17.80 -19.79 -21.54
CA GLY A 136 17.80 -18.70 -22.52
C GLY A 136 16.45 -18.43 -23.18
N LYS A 137 15.35 -19.07 -22.74
CA LYS A 137 14.01 -18.74 -23.22
C LYS A 137 13.54 -17.46 -22.54
N ALA A 138 13.14 -16.47 -23.32
CA ALA A 138 12.52 -15.24 -22.84
C ALA A 138 11.01 -15.25 -23.03
N ASP A 139 10.28 -14.62 -22.10
CA ASP A 139 8.84 -14.43 -22.19
C ASP A 139 8.41 -13.12 -21.50
N SER A 140 7.14 -12.75 -21.65
CA SER A 140 6.55 -11.65 -20.89
C SER A 140 5.07 -11.85 -20.60
N ILE A 141 4.63 -11.33 -19.46
CA ILE A 141 3.26 -11.41 -19.00
C ILE A 141 2.76 -10.03 -18.54
N LEU A 142 1.49 -9.74 -18.80
CA LEU A 142 0.80 -8.67 -18.10
C LEU A 142 0.42 -9.18 -16.71
N LEU A 143 0.69 -8.36 -15.71
CA LEU A 143 0.53 -8.70 -14.31
C LEU A 143 -0.44 -7.71 -13.66
N GLN A 144 -1.42 -8.21 -12.92
CA GLN A 144 -2.09 -7.47 -11.87
C GLN A 144 -1.79 -8.14 -10.53
N GLU A 145 -1.27 -7.36 -9.59
CA GLU A 145 -1.06 -7.81 -8.23
C GLU A 145 -1.90 -7.01 -7.25
N ASN A 146 -2.56 -7.70 -6.32
CA ASN A 146 -3.25 -7.08 -5.20
C ASN A 146 -2.62 -7.58 -3.90
N TRP A 147 -2.03 -6.66 -3.15
CA TRP A 147 -1.35 -6.92 -1.88
C TRP A 147 -2.21 -6.42 -0.74
N ARG A 148 -2.65 -7.31 0.15
CA ARG A 148 -3.43 -6.95 1.34
C ARG A 148 -2.52 -6.85 2.56
N PHE A 149 -2.68 -5.75 3.29
CA PHE A 149 -2.02 -5.47 4.55
C PHE A 149 -3.04 -5.49 5.68
N ASN A 150 -2.73 -6.20 6.76
CA ASN A 150 -3.52 -6.13 7.99
C ASN A 150 -3.28 -4.81 8.75
N SER A 151 -3.98 -4.63 9.87
CA SER A 151 -3.84 -3.47 10.76
C SER A 151 -2.43 -3.25 11.30
N ASP A 152 -1.62 -4.31 11.41
CA ASP A 152 -0.20 -4.23 11.82
C ASP A 152 0.73 -3.81 10.66
N GLY A 153 0.16 -3.60 9.47
CA GLY A 153 0.87 -3.26 8.26
C GLY A 153 1.72 -4.40 7.69
N ARG A 154 1.35 -5.66 7.97
CA ARG A 154 1.97 -6.87 7.41
C ARG A 154 1.15 -7.42 6.26
N ILE A 155 1.85 -7.93 5.24
CA ILE A 155 1.27 -8.60 4.08
C ILE A 155 0.67 -9.92 4.55
N VAL A 156 -0.65 -10.03 4.39
CA VAL A 156 -1.44 -11.21 4.74
C VAL A 156 -1.98 -11.92 3.51
N GLU A 157 -2.02 -11.23 2.37
CA GLU A 157 -2.48 -11.82 1.11
C GLU A 157 -1.82 -11.17 -0.09
N LEU A 158 -1.51 -12.00 -1.08
CA LEU A 158 -1.14 -11.58 -2.43
C LEU A 158 -2.02 -12.32 -3.44
N GLN A 159 -2.68 -11.56 -4.30
CA GLN A 159 -3.41 -12.08 -5.45
C GLN A 159 -2.66 -11.70 -6.72
N VAL A 160 -2.35 -12.68 -7.56
CA VAL A 160 -1.64 -12.48 -8.82
C VAL A 160 -2.52 -12.94 -9.96
N TYR A 161 -2.88 -12.00 -10.82
CA TYR A 161 -3.60 -12.26 -12.06
C TYR A 161 -2.68 -12.00 -13.23
N THR A 162 -2.55 -12.99 -14.10
CA THR A 162 -1.66 -12.95 -15.26
C THR A 162 -2.45 -13.05 -16.54
N SER A 163 -1.98 -12.38 -17.59
CA SER A 163 -2.38 -12.67 -18.96
C SER A 163 -1.16 -12.60 -19.86
N LYS A 164 -1.19 -13.31 -20.99
CA LYS A 164 -0.09 -13.26 -21.95
C LYS A 164 0.03 -11.84 -22.49
N ALA A 165 1.24 -11.27 -22.46
CA ALA A 165 1.47 -9.99 -23.11
C ALA A 165 1.25 -10.15 -24.62
N MET A 166 0.51 -9.22 -25.23
CA MET A 166 0.36 -9.22 -26.69
C MET A 166 1.74 -8.99 -27.30
N GLN A 167 2.16 -9.91 -28.17
CA GLN A 167 3.43 -9.84 -28.91
C GLN A 167 3.37 -8.77 -29.99
#